data_AF-A0AAV0U8Z9-F1
#
_entry.id   AF-A0AAV0U8Z9-F1
#
_cell.length_a   1.000
_cell.length_b   1.000
_cell.length_c   1.000
_cell.angle_alpha   90.00
_cell.angle_beta   90.00
_cell.angle_gamma   90.00
#
_symmetry.space_group_name_H-M   'P 1'
#
loop_
_entity.id
_entity.type
_entity.pdbx_description
1 polymer ?
#
loop_
_entity_poly.entity_id
_entity_poly.type
_entity_poly.pdbx_seq_one_letter_code
_entity_poly.pdbx_strand_id
1 'polypeptide(L)'
;MADTTRWNDLTVWETSGFLRFLHEHHIDVNDLLESSSYEEEARRFVRLKHTGINNDGIKDSVDTLLHSIAAYVLARETAEGGNDSSQGVMPQAVKWLPGFYSLPLSVPISQVGLYQDGRMYGIDVSSGYAVSLLDIQPGEHVLDLCCAPGAKLTMIADLLRLQGSVTGVDYSRSRLSACRRLVHKYQLVRVEVEAADVAWRCRLFHADGRVFNIGPKTECGGTNGLEVLLDTHEVAARAPKDRKRKRKNKSARARDAKQQHVMKVDPALYDKVLVDAECTHDGSIRHLQRLNTAVKWETYVHDHLNSSEVDRILTLQHDLIRSGFNLLRPGGTMIYSTCSLSTKQNEDIVSRFLADETLAKLDPIARGEDVPCQQGKLRGTLRFTPSHNTSGLFIARIRKISTELPVITKRG
;
A
#
# COMPACT_ATOMS: atom_id res chain seq x y z
N MET A 1 26.14 -27.18 -10.75
CA MET A 1 25.20 -26.83 -9.66
C MET A 1 25.36 -25.34 -9.44
N ALA A 2 24.30 -24.55 -9.54
CA ALA A 2 24.42 -23.12 -9.21
C ALA A 2 24.65 -23.01 -7.69
N ASP A 3 25.70 -22.33 -7.29
CA ASP A 3 26.10 -22.19 -5.90
C ASP A 3 25.07 -21.30 -5.17
N THR A 4 24.15 -21.94 -4.45
CA THR A 4 23.08 -21.24 -3.73
C THR A 4 23.62 -20.73 -2.41
N THR A 5 23.56 -19.42 -2.21
CA THR A 5 24.02 -18.76 -0.98
C THR A 5 22.82 -18.37 -0.12
N ARG A 6 23.01 -18.37 1.20
CA ARG A 6 21.99 -17.84 2.12
C ARG A 6 21.92 -16.33 1.96
N TRP A 7 20.72 -15.76 2.11
CA TRP A 7 20.52 -14.32 1.97
C TRP A 7 21.22 -13.51 3.06
N ASN A 8 21.55 -14.11 4.21
CA ASN A 8 22.22 -13.50 5.34
C ASN A 8 23.69 -13.97 5.50
N ASP A 9 24.32 -14.37 4.39
CA ASP A 9 25.74 -14.72 4.38
C ASP A 9 26.60 -13.45 4.42
N LEU A 10 27.27 -13.23 5.55
CA LEU A 10 28.10 -12.05 5.78
C LEU A 10 29.29 -11.95 4.83
N THR A 11 29.82 -13.09 4.37
CA THR A 11 30.92 -13.10 3.40
C THR A 11 30.44 -12.55 2.07
N VAL A 12 29.26 -12.98 1.61
CA VAL A 12 28.63 -12.47 0.38
C VAL A 12 28.27 -11.00 0.52
N TRP A 13 27.78 -10.57 1.69
CA TRP A 13 27.48 -9.15 1.95
C TRP A 13 28.74 -8.28 1.92
N GLU A 14 29.86 -8.79 2.43
CA GLU A 14 31.15 -8.10 2.38
C GLU A 14 31.66 -8.00 0.94
N THR A 15 31.75 -9.12 0.22
CA THR A 15 32.32 -9.17 -1.14
C THR A 15 31.48 -8.41 -2.16
N SER A 16 30.15 -8.43 -2.03
CA SER A 16 29.25 -7.64 -2.89
C SER A 16 29.29 -6.14 -2.58
N GLY A 17 29.82 -5.74 -1.41
CA GLY A 17 29.83 -4.35 -0.95
C GLY A 17 28.54 -3.91 -0.23
N PHE A 18 27.62 -4.84 0.07
CA PHE A 18 26.41 -4.53 0.83
C PHE A 18 26.70 -4.05 2.25
N LEU A 19 27.67 -4.64 2.96
CA LEU A 19 28.06 -4.17 4.31
C LEU A 19 28.54 -2.71 4.31
N ARG A 20 29.30 -2.32 3.29
CA ARG A 20 29.73 -0.93 3.10
C ARG A 20 28.54 0.00 2.90
N PHE A 21 27.57 -0.40 2.07
CA PHE A 21 26.33 0.35 1.90
C PHE A 21 25.58 0.53 3.24
N LEU A 22 25.41 -0.53 4.02
CA LEU A 22 24.73 -0.46 5.34
C LEU A 22 25.40 0.57 6.26
N HIS A 23 26.74 0.53 6.35
CA HIS A 23 27.53 1.46 7.15
C HIS A 23 27.36 2.92 6.68
N GLU A 24 27.52 3.18 5.38
CA GLU A 24 27.39 4.53 4.78
C GLU A 24 25.97 5.13 4.91
N HIS A 25 24.97 4.28 5.13
CA HIS A 25 23.56 4.64 5.27
C HIS A 25 23.04 4.61 6.72
N HIS A 26 23.94 4.37 7.68
CA HIS A 26 23.65 4.28 9.11
C HIS A 26 22.57 3.23 9.44
N ILE A 27 22.64 2.10 8.75
CA ILE A 27 21.81 0.92 8.99
C ILE A 27 22.59 0.00 9.93
N ASP A 28 21.97 -0.39 11.04
CA ASP A 28 22.57 -1.39 11.92
C ASP A 28 22.43 -2.77 11.27
N VAL A 29 23.54 -3.49 11.16
CA VAL A 29 23.55 -4.84 10.58
C VAL A 29 22.70 -5.79 11.44
N ASN A 30 22.64 -5.56 12.75
CA ASN A 30 21.85 -6.36 13.67
C ASN A 30 20.34 -6.20 13.43
N ASP A 31 19.88 -5.06 12.89
CA ASP A 31 18.47 -4.90 12.48
C ASP A 31 18.05 -5.92 11.40
N LEU A 32 19.00 -6.46 10.63
CA LEU A 32 18.77 -7.49 9.62
C LEU A 32 19.02 -8.91 10.13
N LEU A 33 19.86 -9.07 11.15
CA LEU A 33 20.32 -10.39 11.65
C LEU A 33 19.59 -10.87 12.90
N GLU A 34 19.20 -9.97 13.81
CA GLU A 34 18.54 -10.27 15.08
C GLU A 34 17.04 -10.60 14.92
N SER A 35 16.63 -11.00 13.71
CA SER A 35 15.27 -11.40 13.39
C SER A 35 14.87 -12.66 14.18
N SER A 36 14.52 -12.54 15.47
CA SER A 36 13.96 -13.55 16.39
C SER A 36 14.76 -14.86 16.54
N SER A 37 14.90 -15.34 17.78
CA SER A 37 15.39 -16.70 18.13
C SER A 37 15.00 -17.75 17.09
N TYR A 38 15.99 -18.53 16.62
CA TYR A 38 15.94 -19.57 15.56
C TYR A 38 14.90 -20.69 15.75
N GLU A 39 13.92 -20.55 16.64
CA GLU A 39 12.95 -21.58 17.03
C GLU A 39 11.51 -21.31 16.55
N GLU A 40 11.15 -20.09 16.11
CA GLU A 40 9.80 -19.84 15.59
C GLU A 40 9.65 -20.15 14.09
N GLU A 41 8.68 -20.99 13.75
CA GLU A 41 8.33 -21.34 12.38
C GLU A 41 7.96 -20.09 11.57
N ALA A 42 8.52 -19.93 10.36
CA ALA A 42 8.21 -18.81 9.49
C ALA A 42 6.72 -18.79 9.09
N ARG A 43 6.09 -17.62 9.19
CA ARG A 43 4.67 -17.38 8.94
C ARG A 43 4.49 -16.30 7.89
N ARG A 44 3.39 -16.39 7.15
CA ARG A 44 2.86 -15.35 6.28
C ARG A 44 1.67 -14.67 6.95
N PHE A 45 1.49 -13.40 6.64
CA PHE A 45 0.33 -12.64 7.07
C PHE A 45 -0.71 -12.47 5.97
N VAL A 46 -1.96 -12.54 6.39
CA VAL A 46 -3.14 -12.32 5.54
C VAL A 46 -4.10 -11.39 6.26
N ARG A 47 -4.88 -10.65 5.49
CA ARG A 47 -5.96 -9.82 5.99
C ARG A 47 -7.30 -10.33 5.44
N LEU A 48 -8.29 -10.41 6.32
CA LEU A 48 -9.68 -10.73 5.96
C LEU A 48 -10.41 -9.44 5.60
N LYS A 49 -11.16 -9.44 4.50
CA LYS A 49 -11.98 -8.29 4.08
C LYS A 49 -13.13 -8.07 5.04
N HIS A 50 -13.55 -6.82 5.20
CA HIS A 50 -14.73 -6.53 5.99
C HIS A 50 -15.99 -6.99 5.25
N THR A 51 -16.68 -8.01 5.78
CA THR A 51 -18.03 -8.38 5.34
C THR A 51 -18.99 -7.48 6.09
N GLY A 52 -19.69 -6.56 5.43
CA GLY A 52 -20.53 -5.52 6.04
C GLY A 52 -21.75 -5.99 6.84
N ILE A 53 -21.54 -6.82 7.86
CA ILE A 53 -22.52 -7.35 8.81
C ILE A 53 -22.32 -6.59 10.14
N ASN A 54 -23.39 -6.33 10.90
CA ASN A 54 -23.38 -5.60 12.17
C ASN A 54 -22.45 -6.24 13.24
N ASN A 55 -21.97 -5.43 14.21
CA ASN A 55 -20.97 -5.79 15.22
C ASN A 55 -21.18 -7.16 15.94
N ASP A 56 -22.42 -7.58 16.21
CA ASP A 56 -22.70 -8.89 16.82
C ASP A 56 -22.57 -10.06 15.82
N GLY A 57 -22.90 -9.85 14.55
CA GLY A 57 -22.66 -10.83 13.47
C GLY A 57 -21.22 -10.83 12.95
N ILE A 58 -20.41 -9.81 13.29
CA ILE A 58 -18.98 -9.77 12.92
C ILE A 58 -18.20 -10.86 13.64
N LYS A 59 -18.41 -11.04 14.96
CA LYS A 59 -17.74 -12.11 15.73
C LYS A 59 -18.08 -13.50 15.19
N ASP A 60 -19.37 -13.79 15.02
CA ASP A 60 -19.81 -15.08 14.46
C ASP A 60 -19.30 -15.30 13.03
N SER A 61 -19.24 -14.24 12.20
CA SER A 61 -18.71 -14.33 10.84
C SER A 61 -17.20 -14.54 10.81
N VAL A 62 -16.44 -13.89 11.70
CA VAL A 62 -14.99 -14.02 11.81
C VAL A 62 -14.63 -15.39 12.36
N ASP A 63 -15.34 -15.88 13.36
CA ASP A 63 -15.15 -17.24 13.88
C ASP A 63 -15.53 -18.27 12.83
N THR A 64 -16.65 -18.12 12.11
CA THR A 64 -16.99 -19.00 10.97
C THR A 64 -15.94 -18.96 9.86
N LEU A 65 -15.38 -17.77 9.59
CA LEU A 65 -14.34 -17.55 8.59
C LEU A 65 -13.02 -18.20 9.02
N LEU A 66 -12.63 -18.09 10.29
CA LEU A 66 -11.47 -18.76 10.87
C LEU A 66 -11.63 -20.27 10.89
N HIS A 67 -12.83 -20.77 11.24
CA HIS A 67 -13.18 -22.18 11.15
C HIS A 67 -13.13 -22.68 9.70
N SER A 68 -13.48 -21.86 8.69
CA SER A 68 -13.36 -22.25 7.28
C SER A 68 -11.91 -22.34 6.81
N ILE A 69 -11.02 -21.47 7.31
CA ILE A 69 -9.58 -21.57 7.02
C ILE A 69 -9.01 -22.81 7.70
N ALA A 70 -9.37 -23.02 8.97
CA ALA A 70 -8.99 -24.20 9.74
C ALA A 70 -9.45 -25.49 9.08
N ALA A 71 -10.71 -25.56 8.65
CA ALA A 71 -11.28 -26.72 7.96
C ALA A 71 -10.57 -27.02 6.64
N TYR A 72 -10.20 -25.99 5.87
CA TYR A 72 -9.40 -26.17 4.66
C TYR A 72 -8.00 -26.73 4.97
N VAL A 73 -7.32 -26.19 5.99
CA VAL A 73 -5.98 -26.64 6.39
C VAL A 73 -6.02 -28.10 6.89
N LEU A 74 -6.99 -28.42 7.76
CA LEU A 74 -7.24 -29.77 8.28
C LEU A 74 -7.56 -30.78 7.16
N ALA A 75 -8.43 -30.43 6.22
CA ALA A 75 -8.81 -31.32 5.11
C ALA A 75 -7.61 -31.70 4.22
N ARG A 76 -6.63 -30.80 4.09
CA ARG A 76 -5.38 -31.06 3.35
C ARG A 76 -4.46 -32.04 4.08
N GLU A 77 -4.28 -31.86 5.37
CA GLU A 77 -3.44 -32.72 6.22
C GLU A 77 -3.97 -34.17 6.24
N THR A 78 -5.30 -34.35 6.27
CA THR A 78 -5.93 -35.66 6.17
C THR A 78 -5.77 -36.34 4.80
N ALA A 79 -5.65 -35.57 3.72
CA ALA A 79 -5.49 -36.09 2.36
C ALA A 79 -4.04 -36.51 2.04
N GLU A 80 -3.05 -35.97 2.75
CA GLU A 80 -1.62 -36.27 2.58
C GLU A 80 -1.12 -37.44 3.43
N GLY A 81 -2.01 -38.18 4.12
CA GLY A 81 -1.68 -39.43 4.82
C GLY A 81 -0.86 -39.24 6.11
N GLY A 82 -0.96 -38.09 6.76
CA GLY A 82 -0.24 -37.79 8.01
C GLY A 82 -0.73 -38.64 9.19
N ASN A 83 0.21 -39.23 9.93
CA ASN A 83 -0.03 -39.90 11.20
C ASN A 83 -0.76 -38.98 12.19
N ASP A 84 -1.63 -39.60 12.98
CA ASP A 84 -2.57 -39.12 14.02
C ASP A 84 -1.93 -38.33 15.19
N SER A 85 -1.09 -37.33 14.90
CA SER A 85 -0.39 -36.52 15.90
C SER A 85 -0.22 -35.03 15.52
N SER A 86 -0.86 -34.55 14.45
CA SER A 86 -0.78 -33.14 14.04
C SER A 86 -1.96 -32.34 14.59
N GLN A 87 -1.69 -31.45 15.55
CA GLN A 87 -2.59 -30.35 15.87
C GLN A 87 -2.81 -29.55 14.59
N GLY A 88 -4.04 -29.52 14.07
CA GLY A 88 -4.39 -28.77 12.87
C GLY A 88 -3.84 -27.35 12.95
N VAL A 89 -3.11 -26.94 11.91
CA VAL A 89 -2.45 -25.65 11.88
C VAL A 89 -3.50 -24.52 11.82
N MET A 90 -3.81 -23.94 12.98
CA MET A 90 -4.82 -22.89 13.10
C MET A 90 -4.25 -21.51 12.69
N PRO A 91 -5.01 -20.68 11.96
CA PRO A 91 -4.67 -19.27 11.78
C PRO A 91 -4.61 -18.58 13.13
N GLN A 92 -3.55 -17.79 13.37
CA GLN A 92 -3.41 -17.04 14.61
C GLN A 92 -3.69 -15.57 14.36
N ALA A 93 -4.64 -14.99 15.10
CA ALA A 93 -4.96 -13.57 15.02
C ALA A 93 -3.76 -12.71 15.45
N VAL A 94 -3.48 -11.66 14.69
CA VAL A 94 -2.48 -10.65 15.05
C VAL A 94 -3.12 -9.69 16.04
N LYS A 95 -2.92 -9.93 17.35
CA LYS A 95 -3.65 -9.25 18.44
C LYS A 95 -3.65 -7.72 18.33
N TRP A 96 -2.52 -7.14 17.95
CA TRP A 96 -2.31 -5.69 17.86
C TRP A 96 -2.78 -5.09 16.52
N LEU A 97 -3.18 -5.91 15.54
CA LEU A 97 -3.63 -5.45 14.22
C LEU A 97 -4.95 -6.14 13.80
N PRO A 98 -6.10 -5.53 14.11
CA PRO A 98 -7.41 -6.11 13.83
C PRO A 98 -7.59 -6.51 12.36
N GLY A 99 -8.18 -7.69 12.14
CA GLY A 99 -8.44 -8.24 10.80
C GLY A 99 -7.25 -8.93 10.13
N PHE A 100 -6.08 -8.98 10.79
CA PHE A 100 -4.90 -9.70 10.33
C PHE A 100 -4.72 -11.04 11.04
N TYR A 101 -4.24 -12.01 10.28
CA TYR A 101 -3.99 -13.38 10.73
C TYR A 101 -2.68 -13.88 10.17
N SER A 102 -2.01 -14.75 10.91
CA SER A 102 -0.80 -15.43 10.49
C SER A 102 -1.08 -16.90 10.18
N LEU A 103 -0.46 -17.38 9.12
CA LEU A 103 -0.52 -18.76 8.64
C LEU A 103 0.92 -19.25 8.44
N PRO A 104 1.25 -20.53 8.67
CA PRO A 104 2.55 -21.06 8.28
C PRO A 104 2.82 -20.94 6.79
N LEU A 105 4.11 -20.88 6.43
CA LEU A 105 4.51 -20.80 5.03
C LEU A 105 4.14 -22.06 4.22
N SER A 106 3.96 -23.21 4.87
CA SER A 106 3.53 -24.47 4.26
C SER A 106 2.13 -24.39 3.65
N VAL A 107 1.24 -23.52 4.16
CA VAL A 107 -0.13 -23.37 3.65
C VAL A 107 -0.14 -22.54 2.36
N PRO A 108 -0.52 -23.12 1.19
CA PRO A 108 -0.63 -22.36 -0.04
C PRO A 108 -1.93 -21.56 -0.06
N ILE A 109 -1.85 -20.28 0.30
CA ILE A 109 -3.01 -19.38 0.34
C ILE A 109 -3.82 -19.36 -0.96
N SER A 110 -3.22 -19.67 -2.12
CA SER A 110 -3.90 -19.75 -3.42
C SER A 110 -4.98 -20.83 -3.49
N GLN A 111 -4.89 -21.84 -2.64
CA GLN A 111 -5.83 -22.96 -2.59
C GLN A 111 -6.91 -22.77 -1.50
N VAL A 112 -6.75 -21.77 -0.62
CA VAL A 112 -7.74 -21.44 0.42
C VAL A 112 -8.96 -20.79 -0.24
N GLY A 113 -10.16 -21.34 -0.03
CA GLY A 113 -11.41 -20.86 -0.65
C GLY A 113 -11.64 -19.36 -0.45
N LEU A 114 -11.37 -18.83 0.75
CA LEU A 114 -11.49 -17.38 1.02
C LEU A 114 -10.59 -16.50 0.16
N TYR A 115 -9.40 -16.98 -0.17
CA TYR A 115 -8.50 -16.25 -1.06
C TYR A 115 -8.98 -16.33 -2.52
N GLN A 116 -9.57 -17.46 -2.93
CA GLN A 116 -10.14 -17.65 -4.26
C GLN A 116 -11.37 -16.75 -4.46
N ASP A 117 -12.22 -16.65 -3.44
CA ASP A 117 -13.41 -15.81 -3.41
C ASP A 117 -13.11 -14.31 -3.26
N GLY A 118 -11.83 -13.94 -3.09
CA GLY A 118 -11.44 -12.55 -2.86
C GLY A 118 -11.86 -11.99 -1.51
N ARG A 119 -12.13 -12.84 -0.51
CA ARG A 119 -12.44 -12.46 0.88
C ARG A 119 -11.20 -12.35 1.77
N MET A 120 -10.04 -12.78 1.28
CA MET A 120 -8.75 -12.72 1.95
C MET A 120 -7.63 -12.32 0.98
N TYR A 121 -6.64 -11.57 1.47
CA TYR A 121 -5.45 -11.24 0.70
C TYR A 121 -4.19 -11.18 1.55
N GLY A 122 -3.05 -11.45 0.91
CA GLY A 122 -1.73 -11.39 1.56
C GLY A 122 -1.21 -9.96 1.59
N ILE A 123 -0.80 -9.50 2.76
CA ILE A 123 -0.17 -8.20 2.99
C ILE A 123 0.71 -8.33 4.25
N ASP A 124 1.88 -7.72 4.23
CA ASP A 124 2.78 -7.68 5.39
C ASP A 124 2.13 -6.86 6.53
N VAL A 125 2.27 -7.29 7.78
CA VAL A 125 1.67 -6.59 8.93
C VAL A 125 2.20 -5.18 9.11
N SER A 126 3.47 -4.91 8.80
CA SER A 126 4.03 -3.55 8.81
C SER A 126 3.31 -2.65 7.80
N SER A 127 3.10 -3.16 6.58
CA SER A 127 2.35 -2.46 5.52
C SER A 127 0.89 -2.25 5.89
N GLY A 128 0.27 -3.24 6.53
CA GLY A 128 -1.08 -3.14 7.07
C GLY A 128 -1.21 -2.08 8.15
N TYR A 129 -0.25 -2.04 9.06
CA TYR A 129 -0.20 -1.06 10.13
C TYR A 129 -0.07 0.37 9.58
N ALA A 130 0.80 0.59 8.59
CA ALA A 130 0.92 1.88 7.90
C ALA A 130 -0.42 2.38 7.33
N VAL A 131 -1.21 1.50 6.70
CA VAL A 131 -2.54 1.87 6.18
C VAL A 131 -3.53 2.12 7.32
N SER A 132 -3.48 1.33 8.41
CA SER A 132 -4.37 1.54 9.56
C SER A 132 -4.18 2.90 10.23
N LEU A 133 -2.97 3.46 10.19
CA LEU A 133 -2.65 4.78 10.75
C LEU A 133 -3.25 5.96 9.98
N LEU A 134 -3.75 5.75 8.75
CA LEU A 134 -4.51 6.76 8.02
C LEU A 134 -5.90 6.99 8.64
N ASP A 135 -6.41 6.04 9.43
CA ASP A 135 -7.74 6.08 10.05
C ASP A 135 -8.84 6.41 9.02
N ILE A 136 -8.91 5.56 7.99
CA ILE A 136 -9.79 5.75 6.83
C ILE A 136 -11.23 5.49 7.23
N GLN A 137 -12.11 6.45 6.92
CA GLN A 137 -13.55 6.36 7.16
C GLN A 137 -14.32 6.13 5.86
N PRO A 138 -15.41 5.33 5.85
CA PRO A 138 -16.29 5.22 4.69
C PRO A 138 -16.77 6.61 4.22
N GLY A 139 -16.71 6.85 2.91
CA GLY A 139 -17.08 8.13 2.30
C GLY A 139 -15.90 9.05 2.01
N GLU A 140 -14.73 8.82 2.62
CA GLU A 140 -13.52 9.59 2.35
C GLU A 140 -12.94 9.33 0.95
N HIS A 141 -12.12 10.27 0.50
CA HIS A 141 -11.36 10.20 -0.73
C HIS A 141 -9.89 9.99 -0.43
N VAL A 142 -9.36 8.84 -0.86
CA VAL A 142 -8.00 8.39 -0.54
C VAL A 142 -7.15 8.25 -1.79
N LEU A 143 -5.91 8.75 -1.72
CA LEU A 143 -4.88 8.59 -2.75
C LEU A 143 -3.78 7.64 -2.26
N ASP A 144 -3.40 6.70 -3.13
CA ASP A 144 -2.19 5.88 -3.01
C ASP A 144 -1.26 6.23 -4.19
N LEU A 145 -0.22 7.03 -3.92
CA LEU A 145 0.59 7.69 -4.95
C LEU A 145 1.62 6.74 -5.59
N CYS A 146 1.86 5.57 -5.00
CA CYS A 146 2.80 4.54 -5.46
C CYS A 146 2.17 3.16 -5.25
N CYS A 147 1.03 2.91 -5.90
CA CYS A 147 0.08 1.91 -5.44
C CYS A 147 0.43 0.47 -5.80
N ALA A 148 1.24 0.23 -6.84
CA ALA A 148 1.42 -1.11 -7.34
C ALA A 148 2.45 -1.88 -6.49
N PRO A 149 2.24 -3.18 -6.21
CA PRO A 149 1.34 -4.10 -6.88
C PRO A 149 -0.12 -4.11 -6.36
N GLY A 150 -0.50 -3.24 -5.41
CA GLY A 150 -1.91 -2.98 -5.08
C GLY A 150 -2.42 -3.54 -3.75
N ALA A 151 -1.56 -4.11 -2.89
CA ALA A 151 -2.01 -4.67 -1.61
C ALA A 151 -2.50 -3.59 -0.64
N LYS A 152 -1.75 -2.49 -0.49
CA LYS A 152 -2.15 -1.33 0.34
C LYS A 152 -3.38 -0.63 -0.24
N LEU A 153 -3.42 -0.40 -1.55
CA LEU A 153 -4.62 0.08 -2.27
C LEU A 153 -5.87 -0.78 -2.01
N THR A 154 -5.72 -2.11 -2.03
CA THR A 154 -6.81 -3.05 -1.75
C THR A 154 -7.32 -2.89 -0.32
N MET A 155 -6.40 -2.70 0.64
CA MET A 155 -6.76 -2.43 2.03
C MET A 155 -7.46 -1.08 2.22
N ILE A 156 -6.98 -0.03 1.58
CA ILE A 156 -7.65 1.28 1.54
C ILE A 156 -9.09 1.11 1.05
N ALA A 157 -9.28 0.40 -0.07
CA ALA A 157 -10.60 0.20 -0.65
C ALA A 157 -11.54 -0.63 0.24
N ASP A 158 -10.99 -1.62 0.96
CA ASP A 158 -11.76 -2.41 1.92
C ASP A 158 -12.21 -1.57 3.12
N LEU A 159 -11.34 -0.70 3.65
CA LEU A 159 -11.66 0.18 4.77
C LEU A 159 -12.72 1.24 4.40
N LEU A 160 -12.71 1.71 3.15
CA LEU A 160 -13.73 2.62 2.62
C LEU A 160 -15.12 1.97 2.50
N ARG A 161 -15.24 0.65 2.63
CA ARG A 161 -16.50 -0.11 2.54
C ARG A 161 -17.32 0.20 1.28
N LEU A 162 -16.61 0.44 0.18
CA LEU A 162 -17.20 0.88 -1.09
C LEU A 162 -18.01 2.18 -0.96
N GLN A 163 -17.54 3.15 -0.17
CA GLN A 163 -18.10 4.50 -0.06
C GLN A 163 -16.98 5.52 -0.25
N GLY A 164 -17.22 6.58 -1.01
CA GLY A 164 -16.20 7.57 -1.35
C GLY A 164 -15.35 7.14 -2.54
N SER A 165 -14.04 7.38 -2.50
CA SER A 165 -13.17 6.98 -3.61
C SER A 165 -11.76 6.59 -3.22
N VAL A 166 -11.18 5.65 -3.96
CA VAL A 166 -9.75 5.33 -3.93
C VAL A 166 -9.10 5.63 -5.29
N THR A 167 -7.95 6.29 -5.26
CA THR A 167 -7.14 6.54 -6.46
C THR A 167 -5.76 5.94 -6.28
N GLY A 168 -5.34 5.08 -7.20
CA GLY A 168 -3.99 4.52 -7.25
C GLY A 168 -3.21 5.10 -8.41
N VAL A 169 -1.96 5.49 -8.17
CA VAL A 169 -1.02 5.97 -9.17
C VAL A 169 0.23 5.10 -9.13
N ASP A 170 0.74 4.69 -10.30
CA ASP A 170 2.03 4.02 -10.39
C ASP A 170 2.71 4.29 -11.73
N TYR A 171 4.03 4.45 -11.71
CA TYR A 171 4.83 4.68 -12.92
C TYR A 171 5.04 3.40 -13.73
N SER A 172 5.03 2.22 -13.10
CA SER A 172 5.27 0.96 -13.78
C SER A 172 3.98 0.37 -14.33
N ARG A 173 3.78 0.46 -15.66
CA ARG A 173 2.65 -0.18 -16.35
C ARG A 173 2.55 -1.69 -16.07
N SER A 174 3.68 -2.37 -15.90
CA SER A 174 3.73 -3.80 -15.57
C SER A 174 3.22 -4.07 -14.14
N ARG A 175 3.74 -3.35 -13.13
CA ARG A 175 3.25 -3.48 -11.75
C ARG A 175 1.79 -3.06 -11.63
N LEU A 176 1.39 -1.97 -12.29
CA LEU A 176 0.00 -1.51 -12.32
C LEU A 176 -0.95 -2.54 -12.95
N SER A 177 -0.48 -3.32 -13.94
CA SER A 177 -1.26 -4.44 -14.48
C SER A 177 -1.52 -5.54 -13.44
N ALA A 178 -0.58 -5.77 -12.51
CA ALA A 178 -0.81 -6.65 -11.36
C ALA A 178 -1.81 -6.03 -10.37
N CYS A 179 -1.69 -4.74 -10.07
CA CYS A 179 -2.65 -4.00 -9.25
C CYS A 179 -4.08 -4.10 -9.81
N ARG A 180 -4.24 -3.92 -11.12
CA ARG A 180 -5.53 -4.09 -11.81
C ARG A 180 -6.13 -5.48 -11.58
N ARG A 181 -5.32 -6.54 -11.63
CA ARG A 181 -5.81 -7.91 -11.36
C ARG A 181 -6.30 -8.05 -9.93
N LEU A 182 -5.62 -7.44 -8.94
CA LEU A 182 -6.09 -7.44 -7.55
C LEU A 182 -7.41 -6.67 -7.40
N VAL A 183 -7.52 -5.49 -8.02
CA VAL A 183 -8.75 -4.68 -8.02
C VAL A 183 -9.96 -5.47 -8.53
N HIS A 184 -9.80 -6.21 -9.63
CA HIS A 184 -10.85 -7.10 -10.14
C HIS A 184 -11.10 -8.30 -9.23
N LYS A 185 -10.04 -9.00 -8.82
CA LYS A 185 -10.14 -10.18 -7.96
C LYS A 185 -10.90 -9.88 -6.67
N TYR A 186 -10.62 -8.74 -6.05
CA TYR A 186 -11.22 -8.33 -4.79
C TYR A 186 -12.52 -7.54 -4.97
N GLN A 187 -13.11 -7.58 -6.17
CA GLN A 187 -14.43 -7.03 -6.50
C GLN A 187 -14.59 -5.56 -6.06
N LEU A 188 -13.50 -4.78 -6.20
CA LEU A 188 -13.54 -3.33 -5.97
C LEU A 188 -14.26 -2.59 -7.11
N VAL A 189 -14.75 -3.35 -8.08
CA VAL A 189 -15.50 -2.93 -9.26
C VAL A 189 -16.85 -3.60 -9.15
N ARG A 190 -17.89 -2.86 -8.83
CA ARG A 190 -19.27 -3.37 -8.93
C ARG A 190 -19.86 -2.89 -10.25
N VAL A 191 -20.35 -3.84 -11.05
CA VAL A 191 -21.04 -3.58 -12.32
C VAL A 191 -22.55 -3.42 -12.09
N GLU A 192 -23.08 -4.00 -11.01
CA GLU A 192 -24.53 -4.15 -10.79
C GLU A 192 -24.84 -3.94 -9.31
N VAL A 193 -25.16 -2.71 -8.92
CA VAL A 193 -26.02 -2.48 -7.75
C VAL A 193 -27.00 -1.40 -8.14
N GLU A 194 -28.26 -1.78 -8.31
CA GLU A 194 -29.41 -0.88 -8.47
C GLU A 194 -29.77 -0.14 -7.17
N ALA A 195 -28.89 -0.15 -6.16
CA ALA A 195 -29.08 0.58 -4.91
C ALA A 195 -28.60 2.02 -5.10
N ALA A 196 -29.57 2.94 -5.08
CA ALA A 196 -29.50 4.27 -5.62
C ALA A 196 -28.59 5.30 -4.90
N ASP A 197 -27.83 4.98 -3.84
CA ASP A 197 -27.30 6.04 -2.95
C ASP A 197 -25.83 5.94 -2.52
N VAL A 198 -25.04 4.96 -2.96
CA VAL A 198 -23.63 4.84 -2.51
C VAL A 198 -22.64 5.18 -3.63
N ALA A 199 -22.14 6.41 -3.59
CA ALA A 199 -21.07 6.87 -4.47
C ALA A 199 -19.76 6.13 -4.15
N TRP A 200 -19.38 5.17 -5.00
CA TRP A 200 -18.09 4.47 -4.94
C TRP A 200 -17.28 4.68 -6.21
N ARG A 201 -15.96 4.88 -6.07
CA ARG A 201 -15.08 4.96 -7.22
C ARG A 201 -13.68 4.42 -6.93
N CYS A 202 -13.20 3.53 -7.79
CA CYS A 202 -11.80 3.09 -7.82
C CYS A 202 -11.17 3.54 -9.16
N ARG A 203 -10.03 4.24 -9.10
CA ARG A 203 -9.31 4.74 -10.29
C ARG A 203 -7.85 4.31 -10.26
N LEU A 204 -7.32 3.87 -11.39
CA LEU A 204 -5.90 3.53 -11.55
C LEU A 204 -5.28 4.37 -12.67
N PHE A 205 -4.19 5.07 -12.35
CA PHE A 205 -3.43 5.91 -13.27
C PHE A 205 -2.04 5.33 -13.52
N HIS A 206 -1.68 5.22 -14.80
CA HIS A 206 -0.29 5.04 -15.21
C HIS A 206 0.30 6.44 -15.41
N ALA A 207 0.98 6.93 -14.38
CA ALA A 207 1.50 8.29 -14.32
C ALA A 207 2.72 8.39 -13.41
N ASP A 208 3.48 9.46 -13.56
CA ASP A 208 4.56 9.82 -12.65
C ASP A 208 3.98 10.51 -11.41
N GLY A 209 4.13 9.85 -10.24
CA GLY A 209 3.62 10.35 -8.97
C GLY A 209 4.21 11.71 -8.56
N ARG A 210 5.39 12.09 -9.06
CA ARG A 210 6.03 13.38 -8.74
C ARG A 210 5.27 14.59 -9.28
N VAL A 211 4.55 14.40 -10.38
CA VAL A 211 3.84 15.46 -11.12
C VAL A 211 2.34 15.20 -11.22
N PHE A 212 1.84 14.17 -10.54
CA PHE A 212 0.42 13.86 -10.51
C PHE A 212 -0.37 14.97 -9.81
N ASN A 213 -1.45 15.44 -10.42
CA ASN A 213 -2.20 16.62 -9.95
C ASN A 213 -3.72 16.50 -10.13
N ILE A 214 -4.24 15.26 -10.15
CA ILE A 214 -5.67 14.99 -10.37
C ILE A 214 -6.32 14.70 -9.01
N GLY A 215 -7.31 15.51 -8.62
CA GLY A 215 -8.09 15.32 -7.39
C GLY A 215 -9.07 14.13 -7.42
N PRO A 216 -9.70 13.79 -6.28
CA PRO A 216 -10.83 12.88 -6.27
C PRO A 216 -11.94 13.43 -7.14
N LYS A 217 -12.44 12.66 -8.12
CA LYS A 217 -13.65 13.07 -8.83
C LYS A 217 -14.83 12.88 -7.90
N THR A 218 -15.31 13.99 -7.32
CA THR A 218 -16.43 14.05 -6.38
C THR A 218 -17.80 13.96 -7.05
N GLU A 219 -17.89 14.36 -8.32
CA GLU A 219 -19.11 14.22 -9.13
C GLU A 219 -19.27 12.75 -9.60
N CYS A 220 -20.16 11.99 -8.94
CA CYS A 220 -20.64 10.70 -9.41
C CYS A 220 -21.82 10.88 -10.38
N GLY A 221 -21.57 11.48 -11.55
CA GLY A 221 -22.51 11.36 -12.67
C GLY A 221 -22.68 9.88 -13.04
N GLY A 222 -23.90 9.47 -13.43
CA GLY A 222 -24.43 8.09 -13.50
C GLY A 222 -23.70 7.02 -14.34
N THR A 223 -22.41 7.18 -14.61
CA THR A 223 -21.52 6.07 -14.96
C THR A 223 -21.01 5.42 -13.67
N ASN A 224 -21.78 4.48 -13.13
CA ASN A 224 -21.27 3.45 -12.22
C ASN A 224 -20.20 2.68 -12.99
N GLY A 225 -18.91 2.91 -12.68
CA GLY A 225 -17.86 2.36 -13.53
C GLY A 225 -16.45 2.59 -13.00
N LEU A 226 -15.67 1.53 -13.08
CA LEU A 226 -14.23 1.51 -12.93
C LEU A 226 -13.57 2.33 -14.06
N GLU A 227 -12.89 3.42 -13.72
CA GLU A 227 -11.96 4.08 -14.64
C GLU A 227 -10.58 3.45 -14.46
N VAL A 228 -10.38 2.29 -15.07
CA VAL A 228 -9.10 1.57 -15.01
C VAL A 228 -8.27 1.87 -16.25
N LEU A 229 -7.02 2.24 -15.98
CA LEU A 229 -5.99 2.62 -16.96
C LEU A 229 -6.36 3.89 -17.71
N LEU A 230 -6.28 4.97 -16.94
CA LEU A 230 -6.02 6.31 -17.45
C LEU A 230 -4.49 6.46 -17.48
N ASP A 231 -3.86 6.02 -18.56
CA ASP A 231 -2.47 6.41 -18.84
C ASP A 231 -2.48 7.91 -19.11
N THR A 232 -1.71 8.73 -18.41
CA THR A 232 -1.76 10.20 -18.56
C THR A 232 -1.52 10.64 -20.01
N HIS A 233 -0.69 9.92 -20.77
CA HIS A 233 -0.50 10.14 -22.21
C HIS A 233 -1.66 9.60 -23.03
N GLU A 234 -2.29 8.50 -22.62
CA GLU A 234 -3.49 7.96 -23.29
C GLU A 234 -4.75 8.77 -22.93
N VAL A 235 -4.82 9.46 -21.81
CA VAL A 235 -5.83 10.48 -21.46
C VAL A 235 -5.61 11.72 -22.33
N ALA A 236 -4.36 12.14 -22.47
CA ALA A 236 -3.97 13.21 -23.39
C ALA A 236 -4.15 12.82 -24.88
N ALA A 237 -4.02 11.54 -25.24
CA ALA A 237 -4.13 11.02 -26.61
C ALA A 237 -5.52 10.45 -26.98
N ARG A 238 -6.36 10.09 -26.00
CA ARG A 238 -7.80 9.82 -26.13
C ARG A 238 -8.61 11.12 -26.16
N ALA A 239 -7.96 12.28 -26.00
CA ALA A 239 -8.46 13.52 -26.58
C ALA A 239 -8.73 13.26 -28.08
N PRO A 240 -9.95 13.50 -28.57
CA PRO A 240 -10.41 12.87 -29.81
C PRO A 240 -9.55 13.29 -31.01
N LYS A 241 -8.72 12.36 -31.51
CA LYS A 241 -8.18 12.42 -32.87
C LYS A 241 -9.15 11.71 -33.81
N ASP A 242 -9.68 12.49 -34.73
CA ASP A 242 -10.57 12.17 -35.84
C ASP A 242 -10.82 10.68 -36.14
N ARG A 243 -12.09 10.25 -36.03
CA ARG A 243 -12.61 9.26 -36.99
C ARG A 243 -14.12 9.42 -37.25
N LYS A 244 -14.39 9.61 -38.55
CA LYS A 244 -15.63 9.77 -39.32
C LYS A 244 -16.96 9.56 -38.56
N ARG A 245 -17.53 10.71 -38.14
CA ARG A 245 -18.89 10.88 -37.59
C ARG A 245 -19.98 10.50 -38.61
N LYS A 246 -20.94 9.65 -38.20
CA LYS A 246 -22.32 9.70 -38.72
C LYS A 246 -22.87 11.12 -38.50
N ARG A 247 -23.59 11.67 -39.48
CA ARG A 247 -23.94 13.10 -39.58
C ARG A 247 -24.95 13.53 -38.51
N LYS A 248 -24.50 13.73 -37.27
CA LYS A 248 -25.26 14.47 -36.24
C LYS A 248 -25.53 15.91 -36.73
N ASN A 249 -26.71 16.41 -36.42
CA ASN A 249 -27.20 17.76 -36.72
C ASN A 249 -26.43 18.85 -35.94
N LYS A 250 -26.32 20.05 -36.53
CA LYS A 250 -25.43 21.16 -36.11
C LYS A 250 -25.65 21.60 -34.65
N SER A 251 -26.90 21.57 -34.18
CA SER A 251 -27.29 21.91 -32.81
C SER A 251 -26.89 20.83 -31.78
N ALA A 252 -27.04 19.55 -32.12
CA ALA A 252 -26.56 18.44 -31.29
C ALA A 252 -25.02 18.41 -31.21
N ARG A 253 -24.34 18.72 -32.33
CA ARG A 253 -22.88 18.88 -32.37
C ARG A 253 -22.39 20.08 -31.55
N ALA A 254 -23.13 21.18 -31.52
CA ALA A 254 -22.76 22.36 -30.74
C ALA A 254 -22.96 22.15 -29.23
N ARG A 255 -23.98 21.37 -28.81
CA ARG A 255 -24.18 20.98 -27.40
C ARG A 255 -23.17 19.92 -26.96
N ASP A 256 -22.99 18.85 -27.75
CA ASP A 256 -21.98 17.82 -27.49
C ASP A 256 -20.56 18.42 -27.48
N ALA A 257 -20.21 19.34 -28.40
CA ALA A 257 -18.90 19.99 -28.40
C ALA A 257 -18.69 20.97 -27.24
N LYS A 258 -19.77 21.48 -26.62
CA LYS A 258 -19.69 22.29 -25.39
C LYS A 258 -19.62 21.40 -24.13
N GLN A 259 -20.13 20.17 -24.17
CA GLN A 259 -20.13 19.22 -23.04
C GLN A 259 -18.96 18.21 -23.06
N GLN A 260 -18.39 17.88 -24.22
CA GLN A 260 -17.40 16.80 -24.39
C GLN A 260 -15.93 17.25 -24.26
N HIS A 261 -15.64 18.51 -23.91
CA HIS A 261 -14.28 19.05 -24.04
C HIS A 261 -13.59 19.59 -22.77
N VAL A 262 -14.10 19.29 -21.57
CA VAL A 262 -13.37 19.60 -20.33
C VAL A 262 -13.58 18.45 -19.36
N MET A 263 -12.61 17.53 -19.25
CA MET A 263 -12.46 16.81 -17.97
C MET A 263 -12.05 17.89 -16.98
N LYS A 264 -13.01 18.39 -16.21
CA LYS A 264 -12.71 19.35 -15.15
C LYS A 264 -11.71 18.65 -14.22
N VAL A 265 -10.54 19.26 -14.06
CA VAL A 265 -9.70 18.99 -12.90
C VAL A 265 -10.60 19.29 -11.71
N ASP A 266 -10.92 18.27 -10.93
CA ASP A 266 -11.66 18.48 -9.69
C ASP A 266 -10.70 19.21 -8.76
N PRO A 267 -10.99 20.46 -8.33
CA PRO A 267 -10.14 21.18 -7.39
C PRO A 267 -10.20 20.55 -5.99
N ALA A 268 -11.09 19.57 -5.76
CA ALA A 268 -11.11 18.80 -4.53
C ALA A 268 -9.74 18.16 -4.27
N LEU A 269 -9.40 18.09 -2.99
CA LEU A 269 -8.20 17.45 -2.48
C LEU A 269 -8.60 16.18 -1.73
N TYR A 270 -7.67 15.27 -1.56
CA TYR A 270 -7.90 14.01 -0.87
C TYR A 270 -7.97 14.22 0.64
N ASP A 271 -8.84 13.47 1.31
CA ASP A 271 -8.90 13.39 2.77
C ASP A 271 -7.61 12.76 3.34
N LYS A 272 -7.14 11.72 2.65
CA LYS A 272 -6.03 10.88 3.07
C LYS A 272 -5.10 10.59 1.89
N VAL A 273 -3.79 10.60 2.16
CA VAL A 273 -2.77 10.28 1.14
C VAL A 273 -1.79 9.25 1.69
N LEU A 274 -1.52 8.21 0.94
CA LEU A 274 -0.44 7.26 1.17
C LEU A 274 0.66 7.49 0.14
N VAL A 275 1.87 7.71 0.62
CA VAL A 275 3.11 7.74 -0.15
C VAL A 275 3.98 6.58 0.32
N ASP A 276 3.70 5.38 -0.20
CA ASP A 276 4.56 4.20 -0.04
C ASP A 276 5.68 4.26 -1.09
N ALA A 277 6.72 5.05 -0.79
CA ALA A 277 7.66 5.50 -1.79
C ALA A 277 8.57 4.36 -2.31
N GLU A 278 8.91 4.43 -3.60
CA GLU A 278 10.00 3.63 -4.17
C GLU A 278 11.28 3.87 -3.36
N CYS A 279 11.99 2.78 -3.04
CA CYS A 279 13.18 2.82 -2.20
C CYS A 279 14.19 1.77 -2.65
N THR A 280 15.31 1.66 -1.94
CA THR A 280 16.36 0.64 -2.18
C THR A 280 15.94 -0.79 -1.83
N HIS A 281 14.82 -0.98 -1.11
CA HIS A 281 14.32 -2.28 -0.63
C HIS A 281 15.27 -3.03 0.33
N ASP A 282 16.24 -2.34 0.92
CA ASP A 282 17.25 -2.93 1.83
C ASP A 282 16.67 -3.44 3.16
N GLY A 283 15.42 -3.10 3.52
CA GLY A 283 14.69 -3.67 4.65
C GLY A 283 13.68 -4.74 4.26
N SER A 284 13.50 -5.04 2.98
CA SER A 284 12.53 -6.04 2.53
C SER A 284 13.12 -7.45 2.57
N ILE A 285 12.87 -8.20 3.66
CA ILE A 285 13.34 -9.60 3.80
C ILE A 285 12.95 -10.45 2.59
N ARG A 286 11.72 -10.30 2.09
CA ARG A 286 11.28 -11.06 0.91
C ARG A 286 12.07 -10.70 -0.35
N HIS A 287 12.52 -9.45 -0.49
CA HIS A 287 13.41 -9.04 -1.57
C HIS A 287 14.81 -9.65 -1.38
N LEU A 288 15.41 -9.46 -0.20
CA LEU A 288 16.74 -9.98 0.12
C LEU A 288 16.82 -11.51 0.00
N GLN A 289 15.80 -12.24 0.47
CA GLN A 289 15.71 -13.71 0.35
C GLN A 289 15.71 -14.21 -1.10
N ARG A 290 15.36 -13.38 -2.09
CA ARG A 290 15.44 -13.74 -3.53
C ARG A 290 16.85 -13.63 -4.10
N LEU A 291 17.74 -12.90 -3.40
CA LEU A 291 19.16 -12.79 -3.69
C LEU A 291 19.87 -14.03 -3.14
N ASN A 292 19.68 -15.15 -3.85
CA ASN A 292 20.14 -16.47 -3.40
C ASN A 292 21.44 -16.94 -4.10
N THR A 293 22.16 -16.03 -4.75
CA THR A 293 23.47 -16.27 -5.37
C THR A 293 24.35 -15.03 -5.21
N ALA A 294 25.67 -15.19 -5.14
CA ALA A 294 26.62 -14.08 -5.04
C ALA A 294 26.46 -13.08 -6.20
N VAL A 295 26.29 -13.57 -7.43
CA VAL A 295 26.05 -12.73 -8.62
C VAL A 295 24.81 -11.84 -8.46
N LYS A 296 23.71 -12.36 -7.89
CA LYS A 296 22.50 -11.54 -7.65
C LYS A 296 22.76 -10.43 -6.64
N TRP A 297 23.57 -10.70 -5.62
CA TRP A 297 23.98 -9.68 -4.65
C TRP A 297 24.84 -8.60 -5.30
N GLU A 298 25.85 -9.00 -6.07
CA GLU A 298 26.70 -8.07 -6.81
C GLU A 298 25.88 -7.19 -7.78
N THR A 299 24.98 -7.79 -8.56
CA THR A 299 24.06 -7.06 -9.45
C THR A 299 23.17 -6.11 -8.66
N TYR A 300 22.58 -6.55 -7.54
CA TYR A 300 21.74 -5.68 -6.71
C TYR A 300 22.51 -4.48 -6.16
N VAL A 301 23.70 -4.70 -5.57
CA VAL A 301 24.51 -3.61 -5.03
C VAL A 301 24.96 -2.66 -6.14
N HIS A 302 25.44 -3.19 -7.26
CA HIS A 302 25.91 -2.41 -8.40
C HIS A 302 24.78 -1.60 -9.04
N ASP A 303 23.63 -2.20 -9.33
CA ASP A 303 22.55 -1.58 -10.11
C ASP A 303 21.60 -0.73 -9.27
N HIS A 304 21.52 -0.95 -7.95
CA HIS A 304 20.50 -0.31 -7.12
C HIS A 304 21.03 0.39 -5.86
N LEU A 305 22.22 0.05 -5.37
CA LEU A 305 22.79 0.62 -4.13
C LEU A 305 24.02 1.49 -4.36
N ASN A 306 24.38 1.77 -5.61
CA ASN A 306 25.44 2.73 -5.93
C ASN A 306 24.99 4.17 -5.62
N SER A 307 25.96 5.07 -5.42
CA SER A 307 25.68 6.46 -5.00
C SER A 307 24.76 7.22 -5.96
N SER A 308 24.89 7.01 -7.27
CA SER A 308 24.06 7.72 -8.26
C SER A 308 22.59 7.28 -8.21
N GLU A 309 22.34 5.99 -8.01
CA GLU A 309 20.99 5.45 -7.86
C GLU A 309 20.36 5.83 -6.52
N VAL A 310 21.16 5.84 -5.45
CA VAL A 310 20.74 6.37 -4.15
C VAL A 310 20.32 7.84 -4.28
N ASP A 311 21.15 8.71 -4.88
CA ASP A 311 20.83 10.13 -5.04
C ASP A 311 19.56 10.34 -5.89
N ARG A 312 19.39 9.53 -6.94
CA ARG A 312 18.19 9.50 -7.76
C ARG A 312 16.95 9.12 -6.94
N ILE A 313 17.04 8.10 -6.09
CA ILE A 313 15.97 7.64 -5.20
C ILE A 313 15.62 8.72 -4.17
N LEU A 314 16.63 9.35 -3.55
CA LEU A 314 16.41 10.43 -2.58
C LEU A 314 15.69 11.63 -3.21
N THR A 315 16.09 12.01 -4.43
CA THR A 315 15.41 13.07 -5.19
C THR A 315 13.96 12.67 -5.50
N LEU A 316 13.75 11.45 -5.98
CA LEU A 316 12.41 10.90 -6.24
C LEU A 316 11.52 10.93 -4.99
N GLN A 317 12.04 10.50 -3.83
CA GLN A 317 11.31 10.48 -2.56
C GLN A 317 10.94 11.90 -2.08
N HIS A 318 11.85 12.87 -2.24
CA HIS A 318 11.60 14.29 -1.97
C HIS A 318 10.49 14.88 -2.85
N ASP A 319 10.40 14.46 -4.11
CA ASP A 319 9.35 14.92 -5.02
C ASP A 319 8.01 14.24 -4.71
N LEU A 320 8.02 12.93 -4.43
CA LEU A 320 6.81 12.16 -4.10
C LEU A 320 6.13 12.63 -2.81
N ILE A 321 6.90 12.89 -1.74
CA ILE A 321 6.32 13.37 -0.47
C ILE A 321 5.64 14.74 -0.65
N ARG A 322 6.24 15.64 -1.45
CA ARG A 322 5.65 16.96 -1.77
C ARG A 322 4.41 16.83 -2.64
N SER A 323 4.46 16.01 -3.69
CA SER A 323 3.32 15.77 -4.58
C SER A 323 2.12 15.21 -3.81
N GLY A 324 2.34 14.20 -2.96
CA GLY A 324 1.30 13.65 -2.09
C GLY A 324 0.71 14.71 -1.16
N PHE A 325 1.54 15.54 -0.54
CA PHE A 325 1.07 16.60 0.36
C PHE A 325 0.30 17.73 -0.35
N ASN A 326 0.67 18.06 -1.59
CA ASN A 326 -0.05 19.04 -2.41
C ASN A 326 -1.48 18.59 -2.71
N LEU A 327 -1.68 17.29 -2.88
CA LEU A 327 -2.98 16.67 -3.12
C LEU A 327 -3.79 16.40 -1.85
N LEU A 328 -3.20 16.62 -0.67
CA LEU A 328 -3.88 16.47 0.62
C LEU A 328 -4.66 17.74 0.98
N ARG A 329 -5.91 17.58 1.44
CA ARG A 329 -6.73 18.71 1.89
C ARG A 329 -6.25 19.29 3.23
N PRO A 330 -6.52 20.57 3.53
CA PRO A 330 -6.34 21.10 4.88
C PRO A 330 -7.08 20.25 5.92
N GLY A 331 -6.39 19.93 7.03
CA GLY A 331 -6.88 19.05 8.07
C GLY A 331 -6.73 17.54 7.80
N GLY A 332 -6.37 17.15 6.57
CA GLY A 332 -6.17 15.76 6.15
C GLY A 332 -4.88 15.13 6.69
N THR A 333 -4.76 13.81 6.50
CA THR A 333 -3.64 13.00 6.98
C THR A 333 -2.89 12.33 5.82
N MET A 334 -1.56 12.41 5.83
CA MET A 334 -0.68 11.66 4.94
C MET A 334 0.18 10.67 5.74
N ILE A 335 0.38 9.48 5.18
CA ILE A 335 1.42 8.54 5.62
C ILE A 335 2.50 8.50 4.55
N TYR A 336 3.74 8.76 4.96
CA TYR A 336 4.93 8.47 4.18
C TYR A 336 5.55 7.18 4.73
N SER A 337 5.85 6.21 3.86
CA SER A 337 6.50 4.97 4.24
C SER A 337 7.52 4.50 3.21
N THR A 338 8.53 3.78 3.66
CA THR A 338 9.47 3.04 2.81
C THR A 338 9.77 1.68 3.44
N CYS A 339 10.17 0.69 2.63
CA CYS A 339 10.74 -0.56 3.14
C CYS A 339 12.28 -0.56 3.16
N SER A 340 12.88 0.63 3.30
CA SER A 340 14.31 0.81 3.54
C SER A 340 14.58 1.10 5.02
N LEU A 341 15.72 0.64 5.53
CA LEU A 341 16.26 0.96 6.83
C LEU A 341 17.12 2.23 6.80
N SER A 342 17.54 2.69 5.61
CA SER A 342 18.40 3.87 5.43
C SER A 342 17.79 5.13 6.05
N THR A 343 18.51 5.73 6.98
CA THR A 343 18.14 7.03 7.60
C THR A 343 17.94 8.14 6.57
N LYS A 344 18.80 8.15 5.54
CA LYS A 344 18.74 9.10 4.41
C LYS A 344 17.42 9.06 3.65
N GLN A 345 16.80 7.88 3.54
CA GLN A 345 15.53 7.68 2.82
C GLN A 345 14.30 7.89 3.72
N ASN A 346 14.51 8.04 5.03
CA ASN A 346 13.46 8.00 6.02
C ASN A 346 13.40 9.32 6.80
N GLU A 347 14.11 9.40 7.92
CA GLU A 347 14.10 10.58 8.79
C GLU A 347 14.59 11.82 8.07
N ASP A 348 15.60 11.72 7.21
CA ASP A 348 16.17 12.88 6.52
C ASP A 348 15.18 13.44 5.48
N ILE A 349 14.48 12.57 4.74
CA ILE A 349 13.42 12.98 3.81
C ILE A 349 12.32 13.72 4.56
N VAL A 350 11.82 13.14 5.66
CA VAL A 350 10.73 13.71 6.44
C VAL A 350 11.17 15.01 7.12
N SER A 351 12.35 15.05 7.73
CA SER A 351 12.85 16.24 8.44
C SER A 351 13.04 17.41 7.49
N ARG A 352 13.63 17.17 6.31
CA ARG A 352 13.79 18.21 5.28
C ARG A 352 12.45 18.68 4.73
N PHE A 353 11.52 17.76 4.48
CA PHE A 353 10.18 18.13 4.03
C PHE A 353 9.44 19.01 5.06
N LEU A 354 9.49 18.65 6.35
CA LEU A 354 8.86 19.43 7.42
C LEU A 354 9.52 20.80 7.64
N ALA A 355 10.83 20.93 7.37
CA ALA A 355 11.52 22.21 7.43
C ALA A 355 11.11 23.15 6.28
N ASP A 356 10.85 22.59 5.10
CA ASP A 356 10.52 23.35 3.90
C ASP A 356 9.02 23.69 3.79
N GLU A 357 8.13 22.85 4.35
CA GLU A 357 6.67 22.97 4.21
C GLU A 357 6.00 23.39 5.52
N THR A 358 5.73 24.69 5.66
CA THR A 358 5.17 25.29 6.89
C THR A 358 3.77 24.78 7.26
N LEU A 359 2.99 24.26 6.30
CA LEU A 359 1.67 23.69 6.57
C LEU A 359 1.74 22.22 6.99
N ALA A 360 2.90 21.58 6.87
CA ALA A 360 3.10 20.20 7.26
C ALA A 360 3.51 20.11 8.72
N LYS A 361 2.79 19.30 9.49
CA LYS A 361 3.14 18.99 10.87
C LYS A 361 3.29 17.49 11.04
N LEU A 362 4.37 17.05 11.65
CA LEU A 362 4.48 15.67 12.12
C LEU A 362 3.38 15.41 13.16
N ASP A 363 2.61 14.35 12.94
CA ASP A 363 1.58 13.88 13.86
C ASP A 363 2.15 12.64 14.56
N PRO A 364 2.71 12.77 15.78
CA PRO A 364 3.45 11.70 16.42
C PRO A 364 2.61 10.44 16.60
N ILE A 365 3.16 9.31 16.19
CA ILE A 365 2.51 8.02 16.35
C ILE A 365 2.91 7.46 17.73
N ALA A 366 1.92 7.26 18.60
CA ALA A 366 2.15 6.57 19.86
C ALA A 366 2.39 5.08 19.58
N ARG A 367 3.52 4.54 20.07
CA ARG A 367 3.79 3.12 20.01
C ARG A 367 2.87 2.40 21.00
N GLY A 368 2.09 1.44 20.51
CA GLY A 368 1.39 0.49 21.38
C GLY A 368 2.37 -0.55 21.92
N GLU A 369 2.20 -0.96 23.18
CA GLU A 369 3.11 -1.91 23.86
C GLU A 369 3.29 -3.22 23.07
N ASP A 370 2.21 -3.72 22.48
CA ASP A 370 2.19 -4.99 21.74
C ASP A 370 2.59 -4.87 20.26
N VAL A 371 2.83 -3.66 19.75
CA VAL A 371 3.21 -3.46 18.34
C VAL A 371 4.71 -3.72 18.19
N PRO A 372 5.14 -4.66 17.31
CA PRO A 372 6.54 -5.05 17.13
C PRO A 372 7.29 -4.01 16.26
N CYS A 373 7.26 -2.76 16.69
CA CYS A 373 7.97 -1.65 16.08
C CYS A 373 8.78 -0.90 17.14
N GLN A 374 9.70 -0.09 16.67
CA GLN A 374 10.54 0.78 17.46
C GLN A 374 10.26 2.23 17.08
N GLN A 375 10.63 3.15 17.97
CA GLN A 375 10.62 4.56 17.63
C GLN A 375 11.72 4.86 16.61
N GLY A 376 11.39 5.61 15.55
CA GLY A 376 12.39 6.07 14.58
C GLY A 376 13.34 7.11 15.19
N LYS A 377 14.44 7.41 14.48
CA LYS A 377 15.42 8.41 14.95
C LYS A 377 14.83 9.82 15.01
N LEU A 378 13.81 10.09 14.20
CA LEU A 378 12.95 11.26 14.28
C LEU A 378 11.79 10.99 15.23
N ARG A 379 11.77 11.67 16.38
CA ARG A 379 10.75 11.49 17.42
C ARG A 379 9.34 11.62 16.84
N GLY A 380 8.53 10.57 16.99
CA GLY A 380 7.13 10.52 16.52
C GLY A 380 6.95 9.69 15.26
N THR A 381 8.04 9.21 14.66
CA THR A 381 8.03 8.21 13.58
C THR A 381 8.24 6.80 14.12
N LEU A 382 7.92 5.78 13.32
CA LEU A 382 8.07 4.37 13.69
C LEU A 382 8.93 3.62 12.69
N ARG A 383 9.61 2.57 13.18
CA ARG A 383 10.39 1.62 12.40
C ARG A 383 10.00 0.20 12.78
N PHE A 384 9.61 -0.61 11.81
CA PHE A 384 9.63 -2.06 11.93
C PHE A 384 11.03 -2.51 11.56
N THR A 385 11.70 -3.25 12.44
CA THR A 385 12.91 -3.98 12.06
C THR A 385 12.52 -5.28 11.37
N PRO A 386 13.25 -5.68 10.33
CA PRO A 386 13.01 -6.95 9.68
C PRO A 386 13.09 -8.12 10.68
N SER A 387 12.01 -8.88 10.82
CA SER A 387 11.97 -10.11 11.61
C SER A 387 11.60 -11.31 10.73
N HIS A 388 11.65 -12.55 11.22
CA HIS A 388 11.32 -13.73 10.41
C HIS A 388 9.97 -13.63 9.69
N ASN A 389 9.04 -12.83 10.21
CA ASN A 389 7.66 -12.75 9.70
C ASN A 389 7.28 -11.38 9.12
N THR A 390 8.03 -10.29 9.36
CA THR A 390 7.69 -8.95 8.85
C THR A 390 8.89 -8.28 8.20
N SER A 391 8.65 -7.58 7.09
CA SER A 391 9.67 -6.74 6.45
C SER A 391 9.94 -5.48 7.27
N GLY A 392 11.14 -4.94 7.13
CA GLY A 392 11.46 -3.60 7.62
C GLY A 392 10.56 -2.55 6.97
N LEU A 393 10.10 -1.59 7.77
CA LEU A 393 9.26 -0.50 7.29
C LEU A 393 9.42 0.74 8.16
N PHE A 394 9.69 1.88 7.53
CA PHE A 394 9.60 3.18 8.17
C PHE A 394 8.22 3.80 7.94
N ILE A 395 7.68 4.49 8.95
CA ILE A 395 6.38 5.16 8.88
C ILE A 395 6.46 6.54 9.54
N ALA A 396 6.05 7.57 8.80
CA ALA A 396 5.81 8.91 9.30
C ALA A 396 4.38 9.35 8.98
N ARG A 397 3.65 9.83 9.99
CA ARG A 397 2.33 10.43 9.83
C ARG A 397 2.43 11.94 9.85
N ILE A 398 1.88 12.57 8.82
CA ILE A 398 1.96 14.02 8.60
C ILE A 398 0.53 14.55 8.47
N ARG A 399 0.25 15.66 9.15
CA ARG A 399 -1.03 16.35 9.05
C ARG A 399 -0.86 17.70 8.37
N LYS A 400 -1.78 18.05 7.46
CA LYS A 400 -1.84 19.38 6.88
C LYS A 400 -2.64 20.31 7.78
N ILE A 401 -2.04 21.39 8.23
CA ILE A 401 -2.69 22.36 9.12
C ILE A 401 -3.87 23.01 8.38
N SER A 402 -5.03 23.10 9.04
CA SER A 402 -6.14 23.91 8.54
C SER A 402 -5.91 25.36 8.90
N THR A 403 -5.95 26.26 7.91
CA THR A 403 -5.85 27.71 8.11
C THR A 403 -7.20 28.35 8.43
N GLU A 404 -8.30 27.59 8.47
CA GLU A 404 -9.60 28.11 8.87
C GLU A 404 -9.66 28.28 10.40
N LEU A 405 -9.73 29.53 10.86
CA LEU A 405 -10.06 29.87 12.24
C LEU A 405 -11.38 29.17 12.63
N PRO A 406 -11.51 28.62 13.84
CA PRO A 406 -12.76 28.01 14.27
C PRO A 406 -13.88 29.05 14.15
N VAL A 407 -14.90 28.75 13.35
CA VAL A 407 -16.13 29.53 13.29
C VAL A 407 -16.73 29.50 14.69
N ILE A 408 -16.55 30.59 15.44
CA ILE A 408 -17.25 30.81 16.71
C ILE A 408 -18.73 30.87 16.33
N THR A 409 -19.43 29.76 16.53
CA THR A 409 -20.89 29.74 16.52
C THR A 409 -21.36 30.68 17.62
N LYS A 410 -21.75 31.90 17.24
CA LYS A 410 -22.51 32.77 18.12
C LYS A 410 -23.76 31.98 18.51
N ARG A 411 -23.84 31.56 19.76
CA ARG A 411 -25.09 31.14 20.40
C ARG A 411 -26.05 32.32 20.27
N GLY A 412 -27.06 32.17 19.43
CA GLY A 412 -28.25 33.02 19.37
C GLY A 412 -29.36 32.34 20.14
#